data_AF-A0A822FHQ7-F1
#
_entry.id   AF-A0A822FHQ7-F1
#
_cell.length_a   1.000
_cell.length_b   1.000
_cell.length_c   1.000
_cell.angle_alpha   90.00
_cell.angle_beta   90.00
_cell.angle_gamma   90.00
#
_symmetry.space_group_name_H-M   'P 1'
#
loop_
_entity.id
_entity.type
_entity.pdbx_description
1 polymer ?
#
loop_
_entity_poly.entity_id
_entity_poly.type
_entity_poly.pdbx_seq_one_letter_code
_entity_poly.pdbx_strand_id
1 'polypeptide(L)'
;MMKEIGSAPDPLSFGWLLFRMNKFNKAERYVKYILTQLPSNTKEIGDAYNLLGLIYKDTHQLEQSVECYEKALDIYSQLNYHNSPQVIATHCNLGLAYLALGNSQ
;
A
#
# COMPACT_ATOMS: atom_id res chain seq x y z
N MET A 1 26.92 -24.80 -11.08
CA MET A 1 26.10 -25.30 -9.96
C MET A 1 25.44 -24.08 -9.33
N MET A 2 24.12 -23.96 -9.54
CA MET A 2 23.13 -23.01 -8.98
C MET A 2 23.40 -21.48 -8.98
N LYS A 3 22.59 -20.78 -9.80
CA LYS A 3 22.24 -19.36 -9.67
C LYS A 3 21.30 -19.20 -8.47
N GLU A 4 21.63 -18.35 -7.51
CA GLU A 4 20.67 -17.52 -6.77
C GLU A 4 20.84 -16.11 -7.34
N ILE A 5 20.14 -15.72 -8.41
CA ILE A 5 18.83 -15.05 -8.38
C ILE A 5 18.86 -13.85 -7.42
N GLY A 6 19.43 -12.73 -7.88
CA GLY A 6 19.00 -11.44 -7.36
C GLY A 6 17.51 -11.31 -7.62
N SER A 7 16.71 -11.19 -6.55
CA SER A 7 15.28 -10.92 -6.69
C SER A 7 15.09 -9.70 -7.58
N ALA A 8 14.14 -9.77 -8.52
CA ALA A 8 13.77 -8.59 -9.29
C ALA A 8 13.45 -7.45 -8.32
N PRO A 9 13.88 -6.20 -8.59
CA PRO A 9 13.58 -5.09 -7.73
C PRO A 9 12.08 -4.99 -7.50
N ASP A 10 11.68 -4.76 -6.25
CA ASP A 10 10.29 -4.59 -5.88
C ASP A 10 9.63 -3.54 -6.80
N PRO A 11 8.55 -3.90 -7.53
CA PRO A 11 7.93 -3.01 -8.52
C PRO A 11 7.42 -1.70 -7.90
N LEU A 12 7.20 -1.65 -6.59
CA LEU A 12 6.73 -0.48 -5.86
C LEU A 12 7.84 0.43 -5.36
N SER A 13 9.10 0.04 -5.46
CA SER A 13 10.23 0.82 -4.92
C SER A 13 10.28 2.26 -5.44
N PHE A 14 9.94 2.48 -6.71
CA PHE A 14 9.84 3.83 -7.26
C PHE A 14 8.61 4.60 -6.75
N GLY A 15 7.49 3.93 -6.50
CA GLY A 15 6.31 4.52 -5.86
C GLY A 15 6.62 5.03 -4.45
N TRP A 16 7.30 4.21 -3.64
CA TRP A 16 7.79 4.60 -2.32
C TRP A 16 8.78 5.77 -2.36
N LEU A 17 9.67 5.80 -3.36
CA LEU A 17 10.58 6.93 -3.56
C LEU A 17 9.80 8.22 -3.84
N LEU A 18 8.83 8.19 -4.76
CA LEU A 18 8.00 9.34 -5.08
C LEU A 18 7.21 9.82 -3.86
N PHE A 19 6.66 8.90 -3.07
CA PHE A 19 5.98 9.21 -1.81
C PHE A 19 6.91 9.91 -0.82
N ARG A 20 8.12 9.39 -0.57
CA ARG A 20 9.12 10.02 0.32
C ARG A 20 9.57 11.40 -0.16
N MET A 21 9.48 11.67 -1.46
CA MET A 21 9.75 13.01 -2.02
C MET A 21 8.53 13.95 -1.95
N ASN A 22 7.43 13.57 -1.29
CA ASN A 22 6.15 14.27 -1.27
C ASN A 22 5.53 14.50 -2.67
N LYS A 23 5.89 13.68 -3.66
CA LYS A 23 5.36 13.74 -5.03
C LYS A 23 4.09 12.88 -5.14
N PHE A 24 3.09 13.15 -4.30
CA PHE A 24 1.90 12.29 -4.11
C PHE A 24 1.16 11.97 -5.41
N ASN A 25 0.85 12.98 -6.24
CA ASN A 25 0.20 12.76 -7.55
C ASN A 25 0.98 11.83 -8.48
N LYS A 26 2.32 11.89 -8.46
CA LYS A 26 3.15 11.00 -9.28
C LYS A 26 3.19 9.60 -8.67
N ALA A 27 3.31 9.50 -7.34
CA ALA A 27 3.28 8.23 -6.63
C ALA A 27 1.96 7.49 -6.89
N GLU A 28 0.82 8.17 -6.76
CA GLU A 28 -0.50 7.59 -6.99
C GLU A 28 -0.64 7.04 -8.41
N ARG A 29 -0.30 7.83 -9.43
CA ARG A 29 -0.36 7.41 -10.84
C ARG A 29 0.55 6.21 -11.10
N TYR A 30 1.76 6.22 -10.55
CA TYR A 30 2.70 5.12 -10.72
C TYR A 30 2.17 3.84 -10.05
N VAL A 31 1.68 3.92 -8.81
CA VAL A 31 1.17 2.75 -8.09
C VAL A 31 -0.09 2.19 -8.75
N LYS A 32 -1.01 3.04 -9.22
CA LYS A 32 -2.17 2.62 -10.02
C LYS A 32 -1.75 1.93 -11.31
N TYR A 33 -0.72 2.43 -11.99
CA TYR A 33 -0.16 1.75 -13.16
C TYR A 33 0.39 0.37 -12.78
N ILE A 34 1.21 0.26 -11.74
CA ILE A 34 1.76 -1.03 -11.28
C ILE A 34 0.65 -2.03 -10.95
N LEU A 35 -0.42 -1.61 -10.28
CA LEU A 35 -1.58 -2.46 -9.99
C LEU A 35 -2.19 -3.12 -11.24
N THR A 36 -2.15 -2.47 -12.41
CA THR A 36 -2.64 -3.05 -13.68
C THR A 36 -1.70 -4.11 -14.26
N GLN A 37 -0.45 -4.18 -13.78
CA GLN A 37 0.59 -5.08 -14.29
C GLN A 37 0.84 -6.27 -13.36
N LEU A 38 0.39 -6.18 -12.10
CA LEU A 38 0.60 -7.24 -11.12
C LEU A 38 -0.35 -8.42 -11.37
N PRO A 39 0.09 -9.67 -11.16
CA PRO A 39 -0.80 -10.82 -11.17
C PRO A 39 -1.83 -10.69 -10.04
N SER A 40 -3.06 -11.14 -10.27
CA SER A 40 -4.11 -11.13 -9.25
C SER A 40 -3.69 -11.89 -7.99
N ASN A 41 -4.15 -11.40 -6.83
CA ASN A 41 -3.96 -12.00 -5.50
C ASN A 41 -2.49 -12.25 -5.11
N THR A 42 -1.58 -11.33 -5.43
CA THR A 42 -0.20 -11.38 -4.91
C THR A 42 0.01 -10.42 -3.74
N LYS A 43 1.06 -10.65 -2.93
CA LYS A 43 1.43 -9.76 -1.83
C LYS A 43 1.67 -8.33 -2.33
N GLU A 44 2.26 -8.18 -3.53
CA GLU A 44 2.55 -6.89 -4.14
C GLU A 44 1.29 -6.04 -4.38
N ILE A 45 0.14 -6.67 -4.61
CA ILE A 45 -1.14 -5.94 -4.69
C ILE A 45 -1.52 -5.37 -3.32
N GLY A 46 -1.35 -6.15 -2.26
CA GLY A 46 -1.53 -5.67 -0.88
C GLY A 46 -0.59 -4.52 -0.55
N ASP A 47 0.68 -4.63 -0.94
CA ASP A 47 1.69 -3.59 -0.76
C ASP A 47 1.31 -2.29 -1.50
N ALA A 48 0.79 -2.43 -2.72
CA ALA A 48 0.36 -1.31 -3.56
C ALA A 48 -0.84 -0.58 -2.96
N TYR A 49 -1.85 -1.31 -2.48
CA TYR A 49 -2.99 -0.70 -1.80
C TYR A 49 -2.60 -0.04 -0.48
N ASN A 50 -1.69 -0.63 0.30
CA ASN A 50 -1.19 0.03 1.50
C ASN A 50 -0.48 1.36 1.16
N LEU A 51 0.32 1.41 0.09
CA LEU A 51 0.96 2.65 -0.36
C LEU A 51 -0.08 3.68 -0.86
N LEU A 52 -1.12 3.26 -1.58
CA LEU A 52 -2.23 4.16 -1.93
C LEU A 52 -2.94 4.71 -0.69
N GLY A 53 -3.16 3.88 0.33
CA GLY A 53 -3.72 4.30 1.60
C GLY A 53 -2.88 5.41 2.24
N LEU A 54 -1.56 5.25 2.28
CA LEU A 54 -0.65 6.28 2.80
C LEU A 54 -0.73 7.58 2.00
N ILE A 55 -0.73 7.48 0.66
CA ILE A 55 -0.84 8.64 -0.24
C ILE A 55 -2.15 9.39 0.02
N TYR A 56 -3.28 8.68 0.14
CA TYR A 56 -4.57 9.31 0.35
C TYR A 56 -4.70 9.91 1.75
N LYS A 57 -4.18 9.24 2.78
CA LYS A 57 -4.10 9.80 4.15
C LYS A 57 -3.34 11.12 4.18
N ASP A 58 -2.16 11.17 3.56
CA ASP A 58 -1.28 12.35 3.57
C ASP A 58 -1.77 13.47 2.63
N THR A 59 -2.75 13.18 1.77
CA THR A 59 -3.45 14.17 0.93
C THR A 59 -4.88 14.46 1.40
N HIS A 60 -5.22 14.08 2.63
CA HIS A 60 -6.53 14.31 3.28
C HIS A 60 -7.74 13.68 2.57
N GLN A 61 -7.53 12.66 1.75
CA GLN A 61 -8.56 11.84 1.12
C GLN A 61 -8.89 10.63 2.02
N LEU A 62 -9.50 10.88 3.18
CA LEU A 62 -9.56 9.92 4.28
C LEU A 62 -10.42 8.68 3.97
N GLU A 63 -11.53 8.82 3.27
CA GLU A 63 -12.40 7.71 2.87
C GLU A 63 -11.67 6.75 1.92
N GLN A 64 -10.98 7.31 0.91
CA GLN A 64 -10.17 6.53 -0.04
C GLN A 64 -8.99 5.85 0.66
N SER A 65 -8.43 6.50 1.68
CA SER A 65 -7.38 5.90 2.50
C SER A 65 -7.88 4.66 3.25
N VAL A 66 -9.05 4.74 3.89
CA VAL A 66 -9.67 3.62 4.60
C VAL A 66 -9.91 2.45 3.65
N GLU A 67 -10.56 2.72 2.51
CA GLU A 67 -10.85 1.69 1.50
C GLU A 67 -9.58 0.97 1.03
N CYS A 68 -8.49 1.71 0.82
CA CYS A 68 -7.22 1.14 0.39
C CYS A 68 -6.58 0.27 1.47
N TYR A 69 -6.58 0.69 2.73
CA TYR A 69 -6.03 -0.14 3.82
C TYR A 69 -6.85 -1.41 4.04
N GLU A 70 -8.18 -1.34 3.95
CA GLU A 70 -9.06 -2.52 4.08
C GLU A 70 -8.80 -3.53 2.96
N LYS A 71 -8.66 -3.07 1.71
CA LYS A 71 -8.27 -3.93 0.58
C LYS A 71 -6.90 -4.57 0.79
N ALA A 72 -5.93 -3.81 1.29
CA ALA A 72 -4.60 -4.35 1.58
C ALA A 72 -4.68 -5.48 2.63
N LEU A 73 -5.41 -5.26 3.71
CA LEU A 73 -5.59 -6.22 4.80
C LEU A 73 -6.33 -7.49 4.35
N ASP A 74 -7.36 -7.37 3.50
CA ASP A 74 -8.05 -8.52 2.92
C ASP A 74 -7.10 -9.41 2.09
N ILE A 75 -6.27 -8.80 1.24
CA ILE A 75 -5.27 -9.53 0.45
C ILE A 75 -4.23 -10.20 1.36
N TYR A 76 -3.69 -9.48 2.33
CA TYR A 76 -2.73 -10.06 3.27
C TYR A 76 -3.35 -11.21 4.08
N SER A 77 -4.64 -11.12 4.39
CA SER A 77 -5.39 -12.17 5.08
C SER A 77 -5.52 -13.42 4.22
N GLN A 78 -5.96 -13.27 2.96
CA GLN A 78 -6.09 -14.37 2.00
C GLN A 78 -4.77 -15.11 1.75
N LEU A 79 -3.64 -14.39 1.88
CA LEU A 79 -2.29 -14.92 1.68
C LEU A 79 -1.57 -15.34 2.97
N ASN A 80 -2.25 -15.32 4.12
CA ASN A 80 -1.71 -15.68 5.44
C ASN A 80 -0.50 -14.84 5.92
N TYR A 81 -0.44 -13.55 5.57
CA TYR A 81 0.61 -12.61 6.00
C TYR A 81 0.33 -11.90 7.34
N HIS A 82 -0.64 -12.38 8.13
CA HIS A 82 -1.24 -11.70 9.28
C HIS A 82 -0.27 -11.07 10.30
N ASN A 83 0.91 -11.66 10.49
CA ASN A 83 1.87 -11.23 11.51
C ASN A 83 3.09 -10.48 10.95
N SER A 84 3.06 -10.10 9.66
CA SER A 84 4.17 -9.33 9.10
C SER A 84 4.19 -7.89 9.66
N PRO A 85 5.37 -7.28 9.86
CA PRO A 85 5.47 -5.89 10.32
C PRO A 85 4.66 -4.91 9.46
N GLN A 86 4.56 -5.20 8.17
CA GLN A 86 3.80 -4.40 7.22
C GLN A 86 2.28 -4.47 7.46
N VAL A 87 1.73 -5.65 7.79
CA VAL A 87 0.31 -5.81 8.14
C VAL A 87 -0.02 -5.08 9.44
N ILE A 88 0.86 -5.19 10.44
CA ILE A 88 0.71 -4.46 11.71
C ILE A 88 0.69 -2.95 11.46
N ALA A 89 1.64 -2.44 10.67
CA ALA A 89 1.66 -1.02 10.29
C ALA A 89 0.40 -0.60 9.52
N THR A 90 -0.12 -1.46 8.64
CA THR A 90 -1.36 -1.21 7.88
C THR A 90 -2.56 -1.07 8.83
N HIS A 91 -2.69 -1.94 9.85
CA HIS A 91 -3.73 -1.79 10.88
C HIS A 91 -3.60 -0.48 11.67
N CYS A 92 -2.38 -0.11 12.08
CA CYS A 92 -2.16 1.17 12.77
C CYS A 92 -2.58 2.36 11.89
N ASN A 93 -2.20 2.35 10.61
CA ASN A 93 -2.56 3.42 9.68
C ASN A 93 -4.07 3.50 9.42
N LEU A 94 -4.76 2.35 9.35
CA LEU A 94 -6.21 2.30 9.25
C LEU A 94 -6.89 2.92 10.48
N GLY A 95 -6.41 2.59 11.68
CA GLY A 95 -6.91 3.20 12.92
C GLY A 95 -6.73 4.73 12.94
N LEU A 96 -5.57 5.21 12.50
CA LEU A 96 -5.31 6.65 12.37
C LEU A 96 -6.21 7.31 11.31
N ALA A 97 -6.47 6.64 10.18
CA ALA A 97 -7.36 7.14 9.15
C ALA A 97 -8.81 7.26 9.68
N TYR A 98 -9.30 6.26 10.42
CA TYR A 98 -10.61 6.32 11.06
C TYR A 98 -10.74 7.45 12.09
N LEU A 99 -9.72 7.64 12.94
CA LEU A 99 -9.69 8.75 13.91
C LEU A 99 -9.72 10.11 13.20
N ALA A 100 -8.94 10.27 12.13
CA ALA A 100 -8.94 11.51 11.35
C ALA A 100 -10.32 11.75 10.69
N LEU A 101 -10.94 10.71 10.15
CA LEU A 101 -12.25 10.81 9.49
C LEU A 101 -13.34 11.22 10.48
N GLY A 102 -13.36 10.62 11.68
CA GLY A 102 -14.30 10.99 12.74
C GLY A 102 -14.13 12.43 13.26
N ASN A 103 -12.91 12.97 13.22
CA ASN A 103 -12.63 14.36 13.61
C ASN A 103 -12.91 15.39 12.51
N SER A 104 -13.15 14.94 11.27
CA SER A 104 -13.45 15.81 10.12
C SER A 104 -14.94 16.05 9.90
N GLN A 105 -15.80 15.45 10.73
CA GLN A 105 -17.26 15.65 10.77
C GLN A 105 -17.63 16.78 11.74
#